data_AF-X1VSI5-F1
#
_entry.id   AF-X1VSI5-F1
#
_cell.length_a   1.000
_cell.length_b   1.000
_cell.length_c   1.000
_cell.angle_alpha   90.00
_cell.angle_beta   90.00
_cell.angle_gamma   90.00
#
_symmetry.space_group_name_H-M   'P 1'
#
loop_
_entity.id
_entity.type
_entity.pdbx_description
1 polymer ?
#
loop_
_entity_poly.entity_id
_entity_poly.type
_entity_poly.pdbx_seq_one_letter_code
_entity_poly.pdbx_strand_id
1 'polypeptide(L)'
;MLHEGITKIEMTSEGVKVLKSMRGREMLGLNLFDFGRPCEMQDGEGVGEMSMVTFYLLAGQSLQDKKYMWDMSRFTDPEIAITNNITATDGEDWDISELEYQIFGWRW
;
A
#
# COMPACT_ATOMS: atom_id res chain seq x y z
N MET A 1 -1.43 -2.17 14.76
CA MET A 1 -0.36 -1.60 13.90
C MET A 1 -0.97 -0.93 12.67
N LEU A 2 -0.37 0.14 12.12
CA LEU A 2 -0.90 0.93 10.98
C LEU A 2 -1.38 0.09 9.77
N HIS A 3 -0.68 -0.99 9.42
CA HIS A 3 -1.04 -1.88 8.32
C HIS A 3 -2.32 -2.71 8.54
N GLU A 4 -2.80 -2.81 9.78
CA GLU A 4 -4.08 -3.46 10.12
C GLU A 4 -5.26 -2.51 9.91
N GLY A 5 -5.01 -1.20 10.01
CA GLY A 5 -5.99 -0.17 9.72
C GLY A 5 -6.25 0.00 8.22
N ILE A 6 -5.35 -0.48 7.36
CA ILE A 6 -5.56 -0.50 5.90
C ILE A 6 -6.38 -1.75 5.53
N THR A 7 -7.68 -1.53 5.35
CA THR A 7 -8.65 -2.59 5.10
C THR A 7 -8.62 -3.07 3.65
N LYS A 8 -8.25 -2.19 2.70
CA LYS A 8 -8.22 -2.53 1.27
C LYS A 8 -7.22 -1.68 0.50
N ILE A 9 -6.46 -2.31 -0.38
CA ILE A 9 -5.66 -1.73 -1.45
C ILE A 9 -6.15 -2.39 -2.74
N GLU A 10 -6.74 -1.60 -3.63
CA GLU A 10 -7.43 -2.08 -4.82
C GLU A 10 -6.90 -1.38 -6.07
N MET A 11 -6.63 -2.18 -7.09
CA MET A 11 -6.33 -1.71 -8.44
C MET A 11 -7.58 -1.87 -9.29
N THR A 12 -8.02 -0.76 -9.86
CA THR A 12 -9.13 -0.72 -10.81
C THR A 12 -8.64 -0.28 -12.18
N SER A 13 -9.42 -0.58 -13.20
CA SER A 13 -9.25 -0.06 -14.56
C SER A 13 -10.63 0.29 -15.12
N GLU A 14 -10.67 1.29 -16.00
CA GLU A 14 -11.91 1.76 -16.62
C GLU A 14 -12.99 2.12 -15.57
N GLY A 15 -12.56 2.64 -14.40
CA GLY A 15 -13.40 3.11 -13.30
C GLY A 15 -14.19 2.06 -12.52
N VAL A 16 -14.29 0.81 -13.01
CA VAL A 16 -15.15 -0.22 -12.37
C VAL A 16 -14.55 -1.61 -12.35
N LYS A 17 -13.56 -1.91 -13.20
CA LYS A 17 -12.99 -3.26 -13.30
C LYS A 17 -11.94 -3.45 -12.22
N VAL A 18 -12.26 -4.21 -11.17
CA VAL A 18 -11.27 -4.63 -10.18
C VAL A 18 -10.30 -5.62 -10.82
N LEU A 19 -9.03 -5.22 -10.89
CA LEU A 19 -7.93 -6.04 -11.39
C LEU A 19 -7.27 -6.82 -10.25
N LYS A 20 -7.10 -6.16 -9.10
CA LYS A 20 -6.51 -6.75 -7.89
C LYS A 20 -7.09 -6.06 -6.66
N SER A 21 -7.31 -6.82 -5.60
CA SER A 21 -7.76 -6.30 -4.30
C SER A 21 -7.09 -7.10 -3.21
N MET A 22 -6.54 -6.42 -2.20
CA MET A 22 -5.85 -7.05 -1.07
C MET A 22 -5.90 -6.18 0.18
N ARG A 23 -5.74 -6.79 1.35
CA ARG A 23 -5.65 -6.10 2.65
C ARG A 23 -4.22 -5.58 2.89
N GLY A 24 -4.06 -4.57 3.74
CA GLY A 24 -2.74 -4.05 4.11
C GLY A 24 -1.79 -5.14 4.65
N ARG A 25 -2.30 -6.06 5.48
CA ARG A 25 -1.55 -7.23 5.97
C ARG A 25 -1.10 -8.18 4.86
N GLU A 26 -1.91 -8.36 3.82
CA GLU A 26 -1.54 -9.20 2.68
C GLU A 26 -0.43 -8.52 1.85
N MET A 27 -0.47 -7.19 1.74
CA MET A 27 0.58 -6.41 1.06
C MET A 27 1.90 -6.49 1.80
N LEU A 28 1.84 -6.43 3.13
CA LEU A 28 3.01 -6.65 3.99
C LEU A 28 3.66 -8.02 3.70
N GLY A 29 2.84 -9.08 3.66
CA GLY A 29 3.30 -10.42 3.33
C GLY A 29 3.91 -10.50 1.93
N LEU A 30 3.26 -9.89 0.93
CA LEU A 30 3.76 -9.81 -0.44
C LEU A 30 5.15 -9.13 -0.50
N ASN A 31 5.29 -8.00 0.18
CA ASN A 31 6.52 -7.22 0.26
C ASN A 31 7.67 -8.06 0.86
N LEU A 32 7.39 -8.76 1.96
CA LEU A 32 8.38 -9.59 2.65
C LEU A 32 8.77 -10.85 1.87
N PHE A 33 7.79 -11.63 1.42
CA PHE A 33 8.03 -12.98 0.90
C PHE A 33 8.25 -13.04 -0.60
N ASP A 34 7.51 -12.23 -1.36
CA ASP A 34 7.51 -12.32 -2.82
C ASP A 34 8.41 -11.25 -3.46
N PHE A 35 8.43 -10.04 -2.90
CA PHE A 35 9.26 -8.95 -3.42
C PHE A 35 10.65 -8.87 -2.77
N GLY A 36 10.86 -9.55 -1.64
CA GLY A 36 12.10 -9.45 -0.88
C GLY A 36 12.43 -8.03 -0.42
N ARG A 37 11.41 -7.16 -0.34
CA ARG A 37 11.50 -5.77 0.12
C ARG A 37 10.51 -5.58 1.26
N PRO A 38 10.95 -5.77 2.52
CA PRO A 38 10.08 -5.51 3.66
C PRO A 38 9.60 -4.05 3.65
N CYS A 39 8.36 -3.83 4.06
CA CYS A 39 7.81 -2.48 4.23
C CYS A 39 8.66 -1.70 5.25
N GLU A 40 8.97 -0.44 4.95
CA GLU A 40 9.57 0.46 5.93
C GLU A 40 8.50 0.87 6.93
N MET A 41 8.83 0.76 8.21
CA MET A 41 7.99 1.20 9.31
C MET A 41 8.80 2.17 10.15
N GLN A 42 8.21 3.32 10.41
CA GLN A 42 8.73 4.28 11.36
C GLN A 42 7.66 4.48 12.42
N ASP A 43 8.03 4.16 13.65
CA ASP A 43 7.22 4.47 14.81
C ASP A 43 7.79 5.78 15.38
N GLY A 44 6.96 6.83 15.38
CA GLY A 44 7.33 8.11 15.97
C GLY A 44 7.25 7.99 17.49
N GLU A 45 8.36 8.18 18.19
CA GLU A 45 8.41 8.16 19.65
C GLU A 45 8.52 9.61 20.17
N GLY A 46 7.47 10.41 19.99
CA GLY A 46 7.49 11.79 20.50
C GLY A 46 6.31 12.67 20.10
N VAL A 47 6.15 13.77 20.82
CA VAL A 47 5.16 14.79 20.49
C VAL A 47 5.55 15.46 19.17
N GLY A 48 4.75 15.24 18.13
CA GLY A 48 4.99 15.76 16.77
C GLY A 48 5.82 14.83 15.88
N GLU A 49 6.13 13.62 16.31
CA GLU A 49 6.70 12.60 15.44
C GLU A 49 5.59 11.83 14.70
N MET A 50 5.74 11.70 13.38
CA MET A 50 4.79 10.97 12.56
C MET A 50 5.15 9.49 12.53
N SER A 51 4.12 8.66 12.61
CA SER A 51 4.27 7.23 12.36
C SER A 51 3.94 6.93 10.90
N MET A 52 4.81 6.17 10.24
CA MET A 52 4.74 5.93 8.80
C MET A 52 4.84 4.43 8.51
N VAL A 53 4.05 3.97 7.52
CA VAL A 53 4.24 2.65 6.90
C VAL A 53 4.31 2.83 5.39
N THR A 54 5.43 2.42 4.81
CA THR A 54 5.66 2.46 3.37
C THR A 54 5.39 1.10 2.75
N PHE A 55 4.38 1.01 1.89
CA PHE A 55 4.14 -0.18 1.07
C PHE A 55 4.81 -0.05 -0.29
N TYR A 56 5.56 -1.07 -0.71
CA TYR A 56 6.08 -1.12 -2.07
C TYR A 56 5.13 -1.86 -2.98
N LEU A 57 4.66 -1.16 -4.01
CA LEU A 57 3.90 -1.70 -5.13
C LEU A 57 4.86 -1.85 -6.32
N LEU A 58 5.42 -3.05 -6.48
CA LEU A 58 6.33 -3.33 -7.58
C LEU A 58 5.56 -3.67 -8.87
N ALA A 59 5.22 -2.61 -9.60
CA ALA A 59 4.53 -2.63 -10.88
C ALA A 59 5.54 -2.40 -12.02
N GLY A 60 5.69 -3.35 -12.95
CA GLY A 60 6.57 -3.10 -14.10
C GLY A 60 6.65 -4.22 -15.14
N GLN A 61 6.80 -3.81 -16.40
CA GLN A 61 6.97 -4.69 -17.55
C GLN A 61 8.20 -5.62 -17.42
N SER A 62 9.28 -5.12 -16.80
CA SER A 62 10.53 -5.84 -16.55
C SER A 62 10.41 -6.94 -15.49
N LEU A 63 9.46 -6.82 -14.57
CA LEU A 63 9.13 -7.89 -13.62
C LEU A 63 8.19 -8.94 -14.23
N GLN A 64 7.69 -8.69 -15.45
CA GLN A 64 6.67 -9.51 -16.13
C GLN A 64 5.61 -10.03 -15.15
N ASP A 65 5.11 -9.15 -14.29
CA ASP A 65 4.24 -9.55 -13.19
C ASP A 65 2.88 -10.05 -13.70
N LYS A 66 2.85 -11.35 -14.02
CA LYS A 66 1.64 -12.09 -14.41
C LYS A 66 0.91 -12.64 -13.19
N LYS A 67 1.56 -12.71 -12.03
CA LYS A 67 1.03 -13.34 -10.82
C LYS A 67 0.17 -12.37 -10.02
N TYR A 68 0.61 -11.12 -9.90
CA TYR A 68 -0.05 -10.10 -9.09
C TYR A 68 -0.72 -9.02 -9.95
N MET A 69 -0.39 -8.96 -11.25
CA MET A 69 -1.01 -8.08 -12.25
C MET A 69 -0.85 -6.58 -11.97
N TRP A 70 0.24 -6.18 -11.31
CA TRP A 70 0.49 -4.78 -10.97
C TRP A 70 1.04 -3.95 -12.12
N ASP A 71 1.30 -4.54 -13.30
CA ASP A 71 1.74 -3.79 -14.49
C ASP A 71 0.61 -2.89 -15.05
N MET A 72 0.49 -1.68 -14.48
CA MET A 72 -0.55 -0.69 -14.82
C MET A 72 -0.53 -0.26 -16.27
N SER A 73 0.62 -0.38 -16.96
CA SER A 73 0.76 0.02 -18.37
C SER A 73 -0.09 -0.82 -19.34
N ARG A 74 -0.61 -1.97 -18.88
CA ARG A 74 -1.42 -2.88 -19.68
C ARG A 74 -2.92 -2.57 -19.66
N PHE A 75 -3.33 -1.60 -18.86
CA PHE A 75 -4.72 -1.32 -18.58
C PHE A 75 -5.06 0.11 -18.99
N THR A 76 -6.29 0.32 -19.45
CA THR A 76 -6.83 1.65 -19.74
C THR A 76 -7.30 2.28 -18.44
N ASP A 77 -6.86 3.51 -18.17
CA ASP A 77 -7.19 4.29 -16.98
C ASP A 77 -7.06 3.49 -15.66
N PRO A 78 -5.84 3.01 -15.33
CA PRO A 78 -5.60 2.29 -14.08
C PRO A 78 -5.65 3.26 -12.90
N GLU A 79 -6.33 2.86 -11.83
CA GLU A 79 -6.40 3.61 -10.58
C GLU A 79 -6.01 2.70 -9.41
N ILE A 80 -5.47 3.32 -8.35
CA ILE A 80 -5.20 2.68 -7.07
C ILE A 80 -6.08 3.34 -6.02
N ALA A 81 -6.97 2.56 -5.41
CA ALA A 81 -7.83 2.98 -4.33
C ALA A 81 -7.37 2.33 -3.01
N ILE A 82 -7.17 3.15 -1.98
CA ILE A 82 -6.82 2.69 -0.64
C ILE A 82 -7.98 3.00 0.30
N THR A 83 -8.52 1.97 0.94
CA THR A 83 -9.51 2.08 1.99
C THR A 83 -8.86 1.76 3.33
N ASN A 84 -9.07 2.63 4.31
CA ASN A 84 -8.58 2.44 5.67
C ASN A 84 -9.71 2.71 6.66
N ASN A 85 -9.57 2.16 7.86
CA ASN A 85 -10.44 2.43 9.02
C ASN A 85 -9.60 2.95 10.19
N ILE A 86 -8.64 3.83 9.87
CA ILE A 86 -7.70 4.38 10.84
C ILE A 86 -8.41 5.56 11.51
N THR A 87 -8.88 5.37 12.74
CA THR A 87 -9.57 6.40 13.53
C THR A 87 -8.66 6.94 14.61
N ALA A 88 -8.52 8.28 14.69
CA ALA A 88 -7.68 9.04 15.65
C ALA A 88 -7.84 8.62 17.12
N THR A 89 -8.92 7.92 17.45
CA THR A 89 -9.30 7.51 18.79
C THR A 89 -8.69 6.20 19.29
N ASP A 90 -8.02 5.39 18.47
CA ASP A 90 -7.62 4.01 18.84
C ASP A 90 -6.12 3.82 19.13
N GLY A 91 -5.33 4.90 19.23
CA GLY A 91 -3.91 4.80 19.59
C GLY A 91 -3.55 5.76 20.70
N GLU A 92 -3.26 5.26 21.90
CA GLU A 92 -2.75 6.08 23.01
C GLU A 92 -1.40 6.75 22.71
N ASP A 93 -0.74 6.42 21.58
CA ASP A 93 0.62 6.90 21.24
C ASP A 93 0.81 7.32 19.75
N TRP A 94 -0.25 7.40 18.92
CA TRP A 94 -0.08 7.56 17.47
C TRP A 94 -0.87 8.76 16.93
N ASP A 95 -0.16 9.79 16.47
CA ASP A 95 -0.79 10.85 15.67
C ASP A 95 -1.05 10.33 14.25
N ILE A 96 -2.31 10.04 13.99
CA ILE A 96 -2.83 9.57 12.69
C ILE A 96 -3.65 10.66 11.98
N SER A 97 -3.51 11.92 12.42
CA SER A 97 -4.14 13.06 11.74
C SER A 97 -3.63 13.24 10.31
N GLU A 98 -2.42 12.76 10.01
CA GLU A 98 -1.83 12.76 8.68
C GLU A 98 -1.50 11.33 8.24
N LEU A 99 -2.24 10.83 7.24
CA LEU A 99 -1.96 9.57 6.54
C LEU A 99 -1.31 9.88 5.21
N GLU A 100 -0.01 9.61 5.11
CA GLU A 100 0.72 9.72 3.84
C GLU A 100 0.81 8.36 3.15
N TYR A 101 0.44 8.32 1.86
CA TYR A 101 0.63 7.16 1.01
C TYR A 101 1.69 7.46 -0.05
N GLN A 102 2.84 6.80 0.08
CA GLN A 102 3.90 6.90 -0.93
C GLN A 102 3.83 5.68 -1.86
N ILE A 103 3.55 5.94 -3.14
CA ILE A 103 3.50 4.92 -4.18
C ILE A 103 4.71 5.08 -5.10
N PHE A 104 5.63 4.14 -5.04
CA PHE A 104 6.80 4.10 -5.92
C PHE A 104 6.53 3.18 -7.11
N GLY A 105 6.24 3.78 -8.28
CA GLY A 105 6.21 3.06 -9.55
C GLY A 105 7.63 2.90 -10.10
N TRP A 106 8.21 1.70 -9.98
CA TRP A 106 9.54 1.43 -10.53
C TRP A 106 9.46 0.89 -11.95
N ARG A 107 9.86 1.71 -12.93
CA ARG A 107 10.12 1.27 -14.30
C ARG A 107 11.61 0.94 -14.43
N TRP A 108 11.97 -0.33 -14.37
CA TRP A 108 13.26 -0.80 -14.90
C TRP A 108 13.13 -0.97 -16.41
#